data_AF-A0A7J6TSK7-F1
#
_entry.id   AF-A0A7J6TSK7-F1
#
_cell.length_a   1.000
_cell.length_b   1.000
_cell.length_c   1.000
_cell.angle_alpha   90.00
_cell.angle_beta   90.00
_cell.angle_gamma   90.00
#
_symmetry.space_group_name_H-M   'P 1'
#
loop_
_entity.id
_entity.type
_entity.pdbx_description
1 polymer ?
#
loop_
_entity_poly.entity_id
_entity_poly.type
_entity_poly.pdbx_seq_one_letter_code
_entity_poly.pdbx_strand_id
1 'polypeptide(L)'
;IRLKVIPDTYVDALEKAALNAHHTAIDMLLNNGCMVTETALVAATLGGSETCLQRLLFSADIKELKDRSEWWHQALLFAAYAGRVRCARVLLSLWPDKAAERIPLTDGGLRAAPLSVAAWRGHVGVVELLGEYCNWKQKANALEVAAYMGYPRVCEKILETLPQPLPGWAIPRKAKHQGFALWLQDCTRLEMIS
;
A
#
# COMPACT_ATOMS: atom_id res chain seq x y z
N ILE A 1 32.11 -13.07 -20.32
CA ILE A 1 31.54 -14.26 -19.66
C ILE A 1 30.35 -13.77 -18.84
N ARG A 2 29.11 -13.90 -19.35
CA ARG A 2 27.91 -13.70 -18.51
C ARG A 2 27.94 -14.84 -17.51
N LEU A 3 28.35 -14.55 -16.27
CA LEU A 3 28.41 -15.55 -15.21
C LEU A 3 27.01 -16.17 -15.09
N LYS A 4 26.98 -17.50 -15.11
CA LYS A 4 25.79 -18.30 -14.91
C LYS A 4 25.05 -17.77 -13.69
N VAL A 5 23.82 -17.34 -13.95
CA VAL A 5 22.78 -16.97 -12.99
C VAL A 5 22.81 -17.95 -11.82
N ILE A 6 23.18 -17.47 -10.64
CA ILE A 6 22.84 -18.13 -9.38
C ILE A 6 21.65 -17.32 -8.85
N PRO A 7 20.41 -17.77 -9.10
CA PRO A 7 19.21 -16.94 -8.91
C PRO A 7 19.06 -16.36 -7.50
N ASP A 8 19.48 -17.12 -6.48
CA ASP A 8 19.09 -16.85 -5.10
C ASP A 8 20.14 -16.10 -4.27
N THR A 9 21.39 -15.99 -4.74
CA THR A 9 22.49 -15.47 -3.91
C THR A 9 22.46 -13.97 -3.65
N TYR A 10 21.75 -13.19 -4.48
CA TYR A 10 21.72 -11.73 -4.40
C TYR A 10 20.35 -11.17 -4.02
N VAL A 11 19.34 -12.03 -3.87
CA VAL A 11 17.95 -11.61 -3.59
C VAL A 11 17.87 -10.86 -2.27
N ASP A 12 18.42 -11.42 -1.19
CA ASP A 12 18.45 -10.76 0.12
C ASP A 12 19.18 -9.41 0.07
N ALA A 13 20.29 -9.34 -0.67
CA ALA A 13 21.04 -8.10 -0.85
C ALA A 13 20.22 -7.05 -1.61
N LEU A 14 19.50 -7.46 -2.65
CA LEU A 14 18.60 -6.60 -3.42
C LEU A 14 17.46 -6.07 -2.54
N GLU A 15 16.85 -6.94 -1.72
CA GLU A 15 15.79 -6.56 -0.79
C GLU A 15 16.27 -5.55 0.25
N LYS A 16 17.43 -5.76 0.86
CA LYS A 16 18.01 -4.81 1.82
C LYS A 16 18.39 -3.49 1.15
N ALA A 17 18.91 -3.53 -0.07
CA ALA A 17 19.20 -2.33 -0.86
C ALA A 17 17.91 -1.56 -1.21
N ALA A 18 16.86 -2.27 -1.60
CA ALA A 18 15.53 -1.72 -1.89
C ALA A 18 14.93 -1.03 -0.66
N LEU A 19 14.93 -1.73 0.49
CA LEU A 19 14.40 -1.21 1.75
C LEU A 19 15.10 0.07 2.21
N ASN A 20 16.43 0.12 2.07
CA ASN A 20 17.25 1.25 2.53
C ASN A 20 17.48 2.32 1.46
N ALA A 21 16.73 2.29 0.34
CA ALA A 21 16.82 3.27 -0.74
C ALA A 21 18.19 3.36 -1.44
N HIS A 22 18.99 2.28 -1.44
CA HIS A 22 20.31 2.22 -2.07
C HIS A 22 20.21 1.96 -3.59
N HIS A 23 19.70 2.94 -4.34
CA HIS A 23 19.47 2.85 -5.78
C HIS A 23 20.71 2.44 -6.61
N THR A 24 21.91 2.88 -6.27
CA THR A 24 23.16 2.50 -6.94
C THR A 24 23.50 1.02 -6.73
N ALA A 25 23.24 0.49 -5.53
CA ALA A 25 23.42 -0.93 -5.25
C ALA A 25 22.41 -1.77 -6.03
N ILE A 26 21.15 -1.32 -6.14
CA ILE A 26 20.14 -1.96 -6.99
C ILE A 26 20.61 -2.01 -8.44
N ASP A 27 21.06 -0.88 -9.00
CA ASP A 27 21.54 -0.84 -10.38
C ASP A 27 22.72 -1.80 -10.62
N MET A 28 23.66 -1.87 -9.67
CA MET A 28 24.77 -2.84 -9.74
C MET A 28 24.27 -4.30 -9.70
N LEU A 29 23.35 -4.63 -8.78
CA LEU A 29 22.84 -5.99 -8.64
C LEU A 29 22.04 -6.42 -9.88
N LEU A 30 21.18 -5.55 -10.40
CA LEU A 30 20.42 -5.81 -11.63
C LEU A 30 21.35 -6.00 -12.84
N ASN A 31 22.38 -5.15 -12.99
CA ASN A 31 23.37 -5.28 -14.06
C ASN A 31 24.19 -6.59 -13.99
N ASN A 32 24.28 -7.22 -12.81
CA ASN A 32 24.92 -8.51 -12.61
C ASN A 32 23.94 -9.70 -12.76
N GLY A 33 22.71 -9.46 -13.22
CA GLY A 33 21.73 -10.52 -13.48
C GLY A 33 20.97 -11.00 -12.23
N CYS A 34 20.91 -10.19 -11.18
CA CYS A 34 20.02 -10.46 -10.04
C CYS A 34 18.56 -10.33 -10.48
N MET A 35 17.76 -11.35 -10.20
CA MET A 35 16.34 -11.37 -10.53
C MET A 35 15.54 -10.49 -9.57
N VAL A 36 14.57 -9.74 -10.11
CA VAL A 36 13.64 -8.96 -9.29
C VAL A 36 12.59 -9.87 -8.69
N THR A 37 12.41 -9.78 -7.38
CA THR A 37 11.39 -10.50 -6.61
C THR A 37 10.27 -9.58 -6.13
N GLU A 38 9.13 -10.16 -5.79
CA GLU A 38 7.98 -9.46 -5.21
C GLU A 38 8.35 -8.78 -3.88
N THR A 39 9.12 -9.50 -3.07
CA THR A 39 9.64 -9.04 -1.78
C THR A 39 10.53 -7.82 -1.95
N ALA A 40 11.36 -7.75 -2.99
CA ALA A 40 12.18 -6.56 -3.29
C ALA A 40 11.33 -5.34 -3.65
N LEU A 41 10.23 -5.52 -4.41
CA LEU A 41 9.29 -4.44 -4.75
C LEU A 41 8.52 -3.94 -3.54
N VAL A 42 8.05 -4.86 -2.70
CA VAL A 42 7.40 -4.53 -1.42
C VAL A 42 8.39 -3.82 -0.50
N ALA A 43 9.65 -4.26 -0.42
CA ALA A 43 10.70 -3.65 0.38
C ALA A 43 11.01 -2.21 -0.09
N ALA A 44 11.16 -1.97 -1.40
CA ALA A 44 11.33 -0.61 -1.94
C ALA A 44 10.15 0.30 -1.57
N THR A 45 8.94 -0.26 -1.60
CA THR A 45 7.72 0.46 -1.24
C THR A 45 7.69 0.80 0.25
N LEU A 46 8.01 -0.14 1.14
CA LEU A 46 8.14 0.08 2.59
C LEU A 46 9.21 1.11 2.93
N GLY A 47 10.37 1.03 2.27
CA GLY A 47 11.46 2.00 2.37
C GLY A 47 11.05 3.41 1.93
N GLY A 48 10.00 3.53 1.12
CA GLY A 48 9.49 4.82 0.63
C GLY A 48 10.30 5.43 -0.51
N SER A 49 11.21 4.66 -1.11
CA SER A 49 12.03 5.12 -2.23
C SER A 49 11.31 4.93 -3.56
N GLU A 50 10.73 6.02 -4.06
CA GLU A 50 10.15 6.07 -5.41
C GLU A 50 11.15 5.65 -6.47
N THR A 51 12.40 6.12 -6.36
CA THR A 51 13.46 5.82 -7.31
C THR A 51 13.78 4.34 -7.34
N CYS A 52 13.95 3.71 -6.17
CA CYS A 52 14.21 2.26 -6.12
C CYS A 52 13.03 1.46 -6.66
N LEU A 53 11.80 1.86 -6.31
CA LEU A 53 10.60 1.21 -6.82
C LEU A 53 10.52 1.30 -8.34
N GLN A 54 10.79 2.48 -8.92
CA GLN A 54 10.84 2.67 -10.38
C GLN A 54 11.96 1.85 -11.04
N ARG A 55 13.17 1.84 -10.47
CA ARG A 55 14.29 1.03 -10.99
C ARG A 55 13.93 -0.45 -11.08
N LEU A 56 13.29 -0.98 -10.04
CA LEU A 56 12.81 -2.36 -10.03
C LEU A 56 11.64 -2.56 -11.00
N LEU A 57 10.69 -1.62 -11.06
CA LEU A 57 9.47 -1.69 -11.89
C LEU A 57 9.69 -1.64 -13.40
N PHE A 58 10.81 -1.05 -13.82
CA PHE A 58 11.21 -0.88 -15.20
C PHE A 58 12.44 -1.73 -15.56
N SER A 59 12.82 -2.68 -14.72
CA SER A 59 13.84 -3.68 -15.06
C SER A 59 13.31 -4.64 -16.14
N ALA A 60 14.22 -5.21 -16.94
CA ALA A 60 13.85 -6.07 -18.06
C ALA A 60 13.10 -7.36 -17.62
N ASP A 61 13.36 -7.83 -16.40
CA ASP A 61 12.91 -9.13 -15.92
C ASP A 61 11.54 -9.09 -15.22
N ILE A 62 10.96 -7.90 -15.01
CA ILE A 62 9.72 -7.79 -14.22
C ILE A 62 8.45 -8.19 -14.97
N LYS A 63 8.50 -8.37 -16.30
CA LYS A 63 7.29 -8.62 -17.09
C LYS A 63 6.57 -9.90 -16.64
N GLU A 64 7.33 -10.97 -16.41
CA GLU A 64 6.77 -12.24 -15.93
C GLU A 64 6.20 -12.12 -14.51
N LEU A 65 6.82 -11.30 -13.66
CA LEU A 65 6.36 -11.06 -12.29
C LEU A 65 5.04 -10.28 -12.26
N LYS A 66 4.88 -9.28 -13.14
CA LYS A 66 3.62 -8.51 -13.27
C LYS A 66 2.44 -9.38 -13.67
N ASP A 67 2.67 -10.41 -14.48
CA ASP A 67 1.61 -11.29 -15.01
C ASP A 67 1.30 -12.46 -14.07
N ARG A 68 2.25 -12.87 -13.22
CA ARG A 68 2.11 -14.04 -12.34
C ARG A 68 1.63 -13.74 -10.94
N SER A 69 1.94 -12.58 -10.38
CA SER A 69 1.70 -12.34 -8.97
C SER A 69 1.03 -11.02 -8.66
N GLU A 70 0.20 -11.08 -7.62
CA GLU A 70 -0.60 -9.95 -7.18
C GLU A 70 0.16 -9.04 -6.19
N TRP A 71 1.50 -9.10 -6.13
CA TRP A 71 2.35 -8.34 -5.20
C TRP A 71 2.02 -6.84 -5.12
N TRP A 72 1.44 -6.27 -6.19
CA TRP A 72 0.95 -4.90 -6.24
C TRP A 72 -0.05 -4.58 -5.12
N HIS A 73 -0.88 -5.54 -4.69
CA HIS A 73 -1.87 -5.34 -3.63
C HIS A 73 -1.15 -5.13 -2.30
N GLN A 74 -0.15 -5.96 -2.03
CA GLN A 74 0.62 -5.92 -0.81
C GLN A 74 1.48 -4.65 -0.77
N ALA A 75 2.10 -4.29 -1.90
CA ALA A 75 2.86 -3.05 -2.03
C ALA A 75 1.98 -1.82 -1.76
N LEU A 76 0.78 -1.73 -2.36
CA LEU A 76 -0.10 -0.57 -2.16
C LEU A 76 -0.62 -0.48 -0.71
N LEU A 77 -0.95 -1.61 -0.10
CA LEU A 77 -1.37 -1.67 1.30
C LEU A 77 -0.25 -1.19 2.24
N PHE A 78 1.00 -1.64 2.00
CA PHE A 78 2.15 -1.20 2.79
C PHE A 78 2.51 0.27 2.53
N ALA A 79 2.35 0.76 1.30
CA ALA A 79 2.49 2.19 1.00
C ALA A 79 1.49 3.02 1.81
N ALA A 80 0.25 2.55 1.92
CA ALA A 80 -0.79 3.16 2.75
C ALA A 80 -0.48 3.08 4.25
N TYR A 81 0.02 1.94 4.73
CA TYR A 81 0.41 1.75 6.13
C TYR A 81 1.59 2.64 6.57
N ALA A 82 2.61 2.77 5.71
CA ALA A 82 3.84 3.51 5.97
C ALA A 82 3.81 4.97 5.48
N GLY A 83 2.70 5.42 4.88
CA GLY A 83 2.53 6.82 4.45
C GLY A 83 3.35 7.21 3.21
N ARG A 84 3.66 6.24 2.33
CA ARG A 84 4.57 6.42 1.20
C ARG A 84 3.84 6.94 -0.04
N VAL A 85 3.48 8.23 -0.01
CA VAL A 85 2.67 8.90 -1.06
C VAL A 85 3.25 8.72 -2.46
N ARG A 86 4.57 8.90 -2.62
CA ARG A 86 5.24 8.78 -3.92
C ARG A 86 5.21 7.36 -4.47
N CYS A 87 5.49 6.36 -3.64
CA CYS A 87 5.37 4.95 -4.03
C CYS A 87 3.93 4.58 -4.38
N ALA A 88 2.96 5.01 -3.57
CA ALA A 88 1.53 4.80 -3.85
C ALA A 88 1.14 5.41 -5.20
N ARG A 89 1.65 6.59 -5.55
CA ARG A 89 1.39 7.24 -6.85
C ARG A 89 1.92 6.42 -8.02
N VAL A 90 3.15 5.89 -7.91
CA VAL A 90 3.73 5.01 -8.93
C VAL A 90 2.88 3.76 -9.11
N LEU A 91 2.48 3.10 -8.01
CA LEU A 91 1.64 1.90 -8.07
C LEU A 91 0.27 2.19 -8.71
N LEU A 92 -0.39 3.29 -8.32
CA LEU A 92 -1.69 3.69 -8.86
C LEU A 92 -1.63 4.12 -10.33
N SER A 93 -0.48 4.62 -10.80
CA SER A 93 -0.29 4.94 -12.22
C SER A 93 -0.29 3.69 -13.11
N LEU A 94 0.11 2.55 -12.56
CA LEU A 94 0.16 1.26 -13.27
C LEU A 94 -1.12 0.44 -13.04
N TRP A 95 -1.69 0.51 -11.84
CA TRP A 95 -2.87 -0.27 -11.44
C TRP A 95 -3.95 0.61 -10.77
N PRO A 96 -4.55 1.56 -11.50
CA PRO A 96 -5.53 2.49 -10.92
C PRO A 96 -6.81 1.78 -10.45
N ASP A 97 -7.27 0.76 -11.18
CA ASP A 97 -8.50 0.00 -10.88
C ASP A 97 -8.41 -0.77 -9.55
N LYS A 98 -7.20 -0.91 -9.02
CA LYS A 98 -6.89 -1.71 -7.85
C LYS A 98 -6.86 -0.92 -6.54
N ALA A 99 -6.92 0.41 -6.61
CA ALA A 99 -6.85 1.30 -5.44
C ALA A 99 -7.89 1.00 -4.36
N ALA A 100 -9.05 0.53 -4.79
CA ALA A 100 -10.27 0.38 -4.01
C ALA A 100 -10.47 -1.06 -3.47
N GLU A 101 -9.62 -2.00 -3.89
CA GLU A 101 -9.77 -3.42 -3.55
C GLU A 101 -9.49 -3.67 -2.06
N ARG A 102 -10.21 -4.64 -1.46
CA ARG A 102 -9.96 -5.06 -0.07
C ARG A 102 -8.92 -6.15 -0.05
N ILE A 103 -7.77 -5.82 0.52
CA ILE A 103 -6.54 -6.61 0.47
C ILE A 103 -6.35 -7.29 1.83
N PRO A 104 -5.93 -8.57 1.88
CA PRO A 104 -5.59 -9.23 3.14
C PRO A 104 -4.51 -8.46 3.91
N LEU A 105 -4.76 -8.21 5.20
CA LEU A 105 -3.78 -7.69 6.15
C LEU A 105 -3.02 -8.83 6.83
N THR A 106 -3.69 -9.97 6.99
CA THR A 106 -3.17 -11.16 7.66
C THR A 106 -3.77 -12.41 7.03
N ASP A 107 -3.12 -13.55 7.29
CA ASP A 107 -3.61 -14.88 6.88
C ASP A 107 -4.95 -15.26 7.55
N GLY A 108 -5.33 -14.55 8.62
CA GLY A 108 -6.59 -14.72 9.33
C GLY A 108 -7.83 -14.20 8.60
N GLY A 109 -7.69 -13.76 7.34
CA GLY A 109 -8.80 -13.31 6.49
C GLY A 109 -9.24 -11.87 6.74
N LEU A 110 -8.55 -11.11 7.61
CA LEU A 110 -8.79 -9.69 7.78
C LEU A 110 -8.43 -8.96 6.49
N ARG A 111 -9.41 -8.34 5.83
CA ARG A 111 -9.18 -7.57 4.61
C ARG A 111 -9.50 -6.09 4.80
N ALA A 112 -8.61 -5.20 4.41
CA ALA A 112 -8.86 -3.75 4.42
C ALA A 112 -8.56 -3.10 3.08
N ALA A 113 -9.20 -1.97 2.83
CA ALA A 113 -8.85 -1.13 1.69
C ALA A 113 -7.62 -0.28 2.05
N PRO A 114 -6.72 0.01 1.09
CA PRO A 114 -5.61 0.93 1.29
C PRO A 114 -6.03 2.26 1.93
N LEU A 115 -7.16 2.83 1.50
CA LEU A 115 -7.68 4.10 2.04
C LEU A 115 -7.99 4.02 3.55
N SER A 116 -8.61 2.92 4.00
CA SER A 116 -8.90 2.70 5.42
C SER A 116 -7.63 2.52 6.25
N VAL A 117 -6.59 1.91 5.68
CA VAL A 117 -5.29 1.74 6.36
C VAL A 117 -4.55 3.08 6.46
N ALA A 118 -4.55 3.89 5.39
CA ALA A 118 -3.98 5.23 5.41
C ALA A 118 -4.70 6.13 6.43
N ALA A 119 -6.03 6.04 6.50
CA ALA A 119 -6.83 6.75 7.49
C ALA A 119 -6.56 6.28 8.92
N TRP A 120 -6.42 4.97 9.14
CA TRP A 120 -6.07 4.39 10.44
C TRP A 120 -4.68 4.82 10.93
N ARG A 121 -3.74 5.09 10.02
CA ARG A 121 -2.38 5.55 10.35
C ARG A 121 -2.22 7.07 10.28
N GLY A 122 -3.28 7.81 9.97
CA GLY A 122 -3.27 9.28 9.92
C GLY A 122 -2.53 9.87 8.71
N HIS A 123 -2.28 9.10 7.65
CA HIS A 123 -1.45 9.52 6.52
C HIS A 123 -2.23 10.36 5.50
N VAL A 124 -2.38 11.65 5.78
CA VAL A 124 -3.17 12.61 4.98
C VAL A 124 -2.84 12.55 3.49
N GLY A 125 -1.57 12.64 3.09
CA GLY A 125 -1.20 12.66 1.67
C GLY A 125 -1.52 11.37 0.91
N VAL A 126 -1.57 10.22 1.59
CA VAL A 126 -2.00 8.97 0.96
C VAL A 126 -3.53 8.89 0.87
N VAL A 127 -4.23 9.43 1.86
CA VAL A 127 -5.71 9.56 1.84
C VAL A 127 -6.16 10.47 0.71
N GLU A 128 -5.47 11.60 0.49
CA GLU A 128 -5.71 12.48 -0.65
C GLU A 128 -5.62 11.73 -1.97
N LEU A 129 -4.49 11.06 -2.16
CA LEU A 129 -4.19 10.33 -3.38
C LEU A 129 -5.20 9.19 -3.64
N LEU A 130 -5.46 8.35 -2.64
CA LEU A 130 -6.38 7.21 -2.78
C LEU A 130 -7.84 7.64 -2.87
N GLY A 131 -8.20 8.79 -2.30
CA GLY A 131 -9.54 9.36 -2.35
C GLY A 131 -10.02 9.65 -3.77
N GLU A 132 -9.11 9.94 -4.70
CA GLU A 132 -9.45 10.15 -6.13
C GLU A 132 -9.94 8.86 -6.81
N TYR A 133 -9.52 7.69 -6.33
CA TYR A 133 -9.83 6.38 -6.91
C TYR A 133 -10.93 5.62 -6.15
N CYS A 134 -11.37 6.15 -5.01
CA CYS A 134 -12.31 5.48 -4.10
C CYS A 134 -13.72 6.06 -4.20
N ASN A 135 -14.72 5.19 -4.10
CA ASN A 135 -16.12 5.59 -4.03
C ASN A 135 -16.51 6.13 -2.64
N TRP A 136 -17.72 6.69 -2.55
CA TRP A 136 -18.23 7.29 -1.31
C TRP A 136 -18.30 6.30 -0.14
N LYS A 137 -18.54 5.00 -0.37
CA LYS A 137 -18.61 3.98 0.70
C LYS A 137 -17.25 3.77 1.35
N GLN A 138 -16.20 3.67 0.52
CA GLN A 138 -14.83 3.54 0.99
C GLN A 138 -14.38 4.78 1.75
N LYS A 139 -14.73 5.97 1.24
CA LYS A 139 -14.50 7.24 1.92
C LYS A 139 -15.23 7.33 3.26
N ALA A 140 -16.50 6.92 3.33
CA ALA A 140 -17.26 6.89 4.57
C ALA A 140 -16.62 5.96 5.62
N ASN A 141 -16.23 4.73 5.23
CA ASN A 141 -15.52 3.82 6.13
C ASN A 141 -14.19 4.42 6.62
N ALA A 142 -13.41 5.04 5.72
CA ALA A 142 -12.16 5.69 6.08
C ALA A 142 -12.38 6.89 7.03
N LEU A 143 -13.47 7.63 6.87
CA LEU A 143 -13.88 8.70 7.76
C LEU A 143 -14.23 8.17 9.17
N GLU A 144 -14.97 7.07 9.25
CA GLU A 144 -15.27 6.41 10.54
C GLU A 144 -13.98 6.01 11.28
N VAL A 145 -13.03 5.41 10.55
CA VAL A 145 -11.71 5.04 11.09
C VAL A 145 -10.93 6.27 11.54
N ALA A 146 -10.82 7.30 10.71
CA ALA A 146 -10.09 8.52 11.05
C ALA A 146 -10.70 9.25 12.25
N ALA A 147 -12.04 9.28 12.35
CA ALA A 147 -12.74 9.86 13.48
C ALA A 147 -12.52 9.06 14.76
N TYR A 148 -12.55 7.72 14.69
CA TYR A 148 -12.24 6.85 15.82
C TYR A 148 -10.81 7.06 16.34
N MET A 149 -9.84 7.16 15.44
CA MET A 149 -8.43 7.37 15.79
C MET A 149 -8.11 8.83 16.17
N GLY A 150 -9.04 9.77 15.97
CA GLY A 150 -8.84 11.17 16.30
C GLY A 150 -7.91 11.93 15.34
N TYR A 151 -7.95 11.62 14.03
CA TYR A 151 -7.15 12.32 13.00
C TYR A 151 -7.96 13.41 12.25
N PRO A 152 -8.07 14.63 12.80
CA PRO A 152 -8.96 15.66 12.24
C PRO A 152 -8.59 16.09 10.82
N ARG A 153 -7.29 16.17 10.49
CA ARG A 153 -6.82 16.52 9.14
C ARG A 153 -7.22 15.49 8.09
N VAL A 154 -7.23 14.21 8.47
CA VAL A 154 -7.70 13.14 7.59
C VAL A 154 -9.22 13.26 7.40
N CYS A 155 -9.97 13.50 8.47
CA CYS A 155 -11.41 13.72 8.39
C CYS A 155 -11.77 14.90 7.49
N GLU A 156 -11.13 16.05 7.69
CA GLU A 156 -11.29 17.25 6.86
C GLU A 156 -11.09 16.92 5.39
N LYS A 157 -9.99 16.23 5.06
CA LYS A 157 -9.67 15.90 3.69
C LYS A 157 -10.64 14.92 3.04
N ILE A 158 -11.11 13.92 3.79
CA ILE A 158 -12.13 13.00 3.27
C ILE A 158 -13.44 13.76 3.03
N LEU A 159 -13.83 14.65 3.94
CA LEU A 159 -15.06 15.45 3.84
C LEU A 159 -15.05 16.39 2.63
N GLU A 160 -13.91 16.99 2.29
CA GLU A 160 -13.75 17.80 1.07
C GLU A 160 -14.04 17.01 -0.21
N THR A 161 -13.72 15.71 -0.21
CA THR A 161 -13.84 14.85 -1.41
C THR A 161 -15.15 14.06 -1.49
N LEU A 162 -16.02 14.19 -0.48
CA LEU A 162 -17.33 13.55 -0.45
C LEU A 162 -18.39 14.43 -1.14
N PRO A 163 -19.32 13.85 -1.90
CA PRO A 163 -20.40 14.62 -2.51
C PRO A 163 -21.29 15.24 -1.43
N GLN A 164 -21.40 16.57 -1.45
CA GLN A 164 -22.29 17.36 -0.61
C GLN A 164 -23.58 17.70 -1.39
N PRO A 165 -24.79 17.65 -0.79
CA PRO A 165 -25.08 17.10 0.54
C PRO A 165 -25.08 15.57 0.51
N LEU A 166 -24.61 14.96 1.59
CA LEU A 166 -24.75 13.52 1.80
C LEU A 166 -26.25 13.18 1.75
N PRO A 167 -26.76 12.38 0.77
CA PRO A 167 -28.19 12.12 0.66
C PRO A 167 -28.69 11.46 1.95
N GLY A 168 -29.87 11.85 2.44
CA GLY A 168 -30.38 11.60 3.81
C GLY A 168 -30.46 10.15 4.34
N TRP A 169 -29.98 9.16 3.59
CA TRP A 169 -29.69 7.80 4.04
C TRP A 169 -28.20 7.58 4.42
N ALA A 170 -27.34 8.59 4.26
CA ALA A 170 -25.88 8.57 4.48
C ALA A 170 -25.45 8.67 5.95
N ILE A 171 -26.41 8.70 6.88
CA ILE A 171 -26.14 8.33 8.26
C ILE A 171 -25.77 6.85 8.23
N PRO A 172 -24.61 6.44 8.78
CA PRO A 172 -24.23 5.02 8.81
C PRO A 172 -25.38 4.21 9.41
N ARG A 173 -26.02 3.36 8.59
CA ARG A 173 -26.87 2.26 9.06
C ARG A 173 -26.10 1.63 10.21
N LYS A 174 -26.71 1.55 11.41
CA LYS A 174 -26.20 0.82 12.59
C LYS A 174 -25.25 -0.28 12.12
N ALA A 175 -23.95 0.04 12.06
CA ALA A 175 -22.99 -0.94 11.61
C ALA A 175 -23.08 -2.05 12.64
N LYS A 176 -22.93 -3.31 12.23
CA LYS A 176 -22.67 -4.36 13.19
C LYS A 176 -21.36 -3.97 13.90
N HIS A 177 -21.47 -3.22 15.01
CA HIS A 177 -20.34 -2.58 15.69
C HIS A 177 -19.26 -3.61 16.05
N GLN A 178 -19.66 -4.87 16.22
CA GLN A 178 -18.76 -6.01 16.38
C GLN A 178 -17.72 -6.12 15.25
N GLY A 179 -18.10 -6.04 13.97
CA GLY A 179 -17.16 -6.24 12.86
C GLY A 179 -16.13 -5.12 12.71
N PHE A 180 -16.55 -3.87 12.92
CA PHE A 180 -15.65 -2.71 12.87
C PHE A 180 -14.75 -2.62 14.11
N ALA A 181 -15.29 -2.92 15.30
CA ALA A 181 -14.51 -2.98 16.54
C ALA A 181 -13.52 -4.15 16.52
N LEU A 182 -13.91 -5.33 16.03
CA LEU A 182 -13.00 -6.46 15.79
C LEU A 182 -11.92 -6.08 14.78
N TRP A 183 -12.28 -5.42 13.67
CA TRP A 183 -11.31 -4.95 12.68
C TRP A 183 -10.29 -3.98 13.29
N LEU A 184 -10.74 -3.01 14.09
CA LEU A 184 -9.86 -2.09 14.81
C LEU A 184 -9.02 -2.80 15.88
N GLN A 185 -9.59 -3.76 16.62
CA GLN A 185 -8.88 -4.58 17.61
C GLN A 185 -7.79 -5.44 16.95
N ASP A 186 -8.08 -6.03 15.79
CA ASP A 186 -7.09 -6.82 15.05
C ASP A 186 -6.00 -5.92 14.45
N CYS A 187 -6.35 -4.73 13.96
CA CYS A 187 -5.38 -3.74 13.50
C CYS A 187 -4.46 -3.24 14.62
N THR A 188 -4.99 -2.93 15.82
CA THR A 188 -4.17 -2.51 16.96
C THR A 188 -3.35 -3.67 17.53
N ARG A 189 -3.86 -4.91 17.49
CA ARG A 189 -3.11 -6.10 17.90
C ARG A 189 -1.91 -6.37 17.00
N LEU A 190 -2.00 -6.04 15.71
CA LEU A 190 -0.86 -6.12 14.78
C LEU A 190 0.26 -5.12 15.13
N GLU A 191 -0.07 -3.93 15.66
CA GLU A 191 0.94 -2.97 16.12
C GLU A 191 1.71 -3.44 17.36
N MET A 192 1.15 -4.36 18.16
CA MET A 192 1.86 -4.95 19.30
C MET A 192 2.85 -6.06 18.91
N ILE A 193 2.87 -6.49 17.65
CA ILE A 193 3.67 -7.64 17.16
C ILE A 193 4.83 -7.18 16.24
N SER A 194 4.90 -5.90 15.85
CA SER A 194 6.04 -5.32 15.11
C SER A 194 7.05 -4.68 16.06
#